data_AF-A0A366DP39-F1
#
_entry.id   AF-A0A366DP39-F1
#
_cell.length_a   1.000
_cell.length_b   1.000
_cell.length_c   1.000
_cell.angle_alpha   90.00
_cell.angle_beta   90.00
_cell.angle_gamma   90.00
#
_symmetry.space_group_name_H-M   'P 1'
#
loop_
_entity.id
_entity.type
_entity.pdbx_description
1 polymer ?
#
loop_
_entity_poly.entity_id
_entity_poly.type
_entity_poly.pdbx_seq_one_letter_code
_entity_poly.pdbx_strand_id
1 'polypeptide(L)'
;MKAEAILISDWLRKNGGARRYEAGFSSTFLSIQTFLQARGITVTCFKRRYKISFGKGRPKIATWHDVLSILDDIRTSEGLEPLLQKHAA
;
A
#
# COMPACT_ATOMS: atom_id res chain seq x y z
N MET A 1 14.84 -11.41 30.25
CA MET A 1 13.85 -10.88 29.27
C MET A 1 12.54 -11.62 29.45
N LYS A 2 11.39 -10.93 29.43
CA LYS A 2 10.07 -11.59 29.52
C LYS A 2 9.83 -12.46 28.26
N ALA A 3 9.18 -13.61 28.39
CA ALA A 3 8.92 -14.52 27.28
C ALA A 3 8.17 -13.86 26.11
N GLU A 4 7.25 -12.93 26.42
CA GLU A 4 6.52 -12.11 25.44
C GLU A 4 7.44 -11.30 24.53
N ALA A 5 8.49 -10.71 25.09
CA ALA A 5 9.44 -9.90 24.31
C ALA A 5 10.22 -10.74 23.30
N ILE A 6 10.53 -11.99 23.65
CA ILE A 6 11.20 -12.94 22.76
C ILE A 6 10.28 -13.29 21.58
N LEU A 7 9.02 -13.65 21.86
CA LEU A 7 8.02 -13.96 20.82
C LEU A 7 7.79 -12.79 19.85
N ILE A 8 7.65 -11.57 20.38
CA ILE A 8 7.48 -10.36 19.57
C ILE A 8 8.74 -10.14 18.70
N SER A 9 9.93 -10.26 19.28
CA SER A 9 11.17 -10.06 18.54
C SER A 9 11.39 -11.07 17.42
N ASP A 10 11.07 -12.34 17.65
CA ASP A 10 11.16 -13.40 16.65
C ASP A 10 10.13 -13.23 15.56
N TRP A 11 8.91 -12.81 15.91
CA TRP A 11 7.88 -12.48 14.92
C TRP A 11 8.32 -11.29 14.05
N LEU A 12 8.80 -10.20 14.66
CA LEU A 12 9.29 -9.03 13.91
C LEU A 12 10.46 -9.40 13.00
N ARG A 13 11.40 -10.23 13.47
CA ARG A 13 12.53 -10.70 12.65
C ARG A 13 12.07 -11.50 11.43
N LYS A 14 11.08 -12.39 11.61
CA LYS A 14 10.52 -13.21 10.52
C LYS A 14 9.65 -12.40 9.54
N ASN A 15 9.04 -11.32 10.02
CA ASN A 15 8.06 -10.55 9.25
C ASN A 15 8.57 -9.15 8.87
N GLY A 16 9.87 -8.90 8.92
CA GLY A 16 10.46 -7.63 8.46
C GLY A 16 10.11 -6.40 9.31
N GLY A 17 9.65 -6.61 10.54
CA GLY A 17 9.28 -5.54 11.48
C GLY A 17 7.81 -5.13 11.45
N ALA A 18 7.48 -4.09 12.22
CA ALA A 18 6.13 -3.52 12.23
C ALA A 18 6.02 -2.51 11.09
N ARG A 19 4.94 -2.59 10.29
CA ARG A 19 4.65 -1.64 9.22
C ARG A 19 4.50 -0.23 9.78
N ARG A 20 5.22 0.74 9.23
CA ARG A 20 5.12 2.14 9.65
C ARG A 20 4.26 2.91 8.65
N TYR A 21 3.38 3.74 9.20
CA TYR A 21 2.59 4.68 8.41
C TYR A 21 3.00 6.09 8.79
N GLU A 22 3.09 6.96 7.79
CA GLU A 22 3.21 8.39 8.01
C GLU A 22 2.00 8.91 8.78
N ALA A 23 2.19 9.95 9.58
CA ALA A 23 1.08 10.59 10.28
C ALA A 23 -0.01 11.05 9.28
N GLY A 24 -1.26 10.66 9.53
CA GLY A 24 -2.39 11.00 8.66
C GLY A 24 -2.57 10.07 7.45
N PHE A 25 -1.68 9.08 7.24
CA PHE A 25 -1.86 8.07 6.19
C PHE A 25 -2.44 6.77 6.77
N SER A 26 -3.35 6.13 6.03
CA SER A 26 -3.90 4.81 6.38
C SER A 26 -3.99 3.90 5.17
N SER A 27 -4.10 2.59 5.41
CA SER A 27 -4.32 1.59 4.35
C SER A 27 -5.78 1.48 3.89
N THR A 28 -6.63 2.46 4.24
CA THR A 28 -8.02 2.48 3.81
C THR A 28 -8.12 2.85 2.33
N PHE A 29 -9.16 2.37 1.65
CA PHE A 29 -9.39 2.70 0.24
C PHE A 29 -9.41 4.22 0.01
N LEU A 30 -10.11 4.98 0.86
CA LEU A 30 -10.22 6.43 0.72
C LEU A 30 -8.86 7.13 0.87
N SER A 31 -8.06 6.76 1.86
CA SER A 31 -6.72 7.32 2.05
C SER A 31 -5.81 7.04 0.85
N ILE A 32 -5.85 5.81 0.33
CA ILE A 32 -5.09 5.40 -0.85
C ILE A 32 -5.57 6.15 -2.10
N GLN A 33 -6.89 6.29 -2.27
CA GLN A 33 -7.50 7.01 -3.37
C GLN A 33 -7.06 8.48 -3.36
N THR A 34 -7.12 9.16 -2.22
CA THR A 34 -6.67 10.55 -2.07
C THR A 34 -5.18 10.69 -2.37
N PHE A 35 -4.35 9.76 -1.88
CA PHE A 35 -2.90 9.75 -2.14
C PHE A 35 -2.57 9.62 -3.63
N LEU A 36 -3.25 8.72 -4.35
CA LEU A 36 -3.08 8.51 -5.78
C LEU A 36 -3.64 9.68 -6.59
N GLN A 37 -4.79 10.22 -6.18
CA GLN A 37 -5.43 11.35 -6.85
C GLN A 37 -4.56 12.62 -6.81
N ALA A 38 -3.89 12.87 -5.68
CA ALA A 38 -2.92 13.97 -5.57
C ALA A 38 -1.76 13.88 -6.58
N ARG A 39 -1.52 12.69 -7.15
CA ARG A 39 -0.51 12.41 -8.17
C ARG A 39 -1.11 12.24 -9.58
N GLY A 40 -2.36 12.65 -9.76
CA GLY A 40 -3.06 12.57 -11.05
C GLY A 40 -3.56 11.16 -11.42
N ILE A 41 -3.57 10.22 -10.46
CA ILE A 41 -4.05 8.85 -10.67
C ILE A 41 -5.40 8.69 -9.97
N THR A 42 -6.46 8.52 -10.75
CA THR A 42 -7.81 8.31 -10.21
C THR A 42 -8.10 6.82 -10.10
N VAL A 43 -8.43 6.37 -8.89
CA VAL A 43 -8.95 5.01 -8.65
C VAL A 43 -10.43 5.12 -8.32
N THR A 44 -11.24 4.27 -8.95
CA THR A 44 -12.66 4.10 -8.62
C THR A 44 -12.95 2.65 -8.31
N CYS A 45 -13.89 2.39 -7.39
CA CYS A 45 -14.33 1.05 -7.04
C CYS A 45 -15.85 0.98 -7.19
N PHE A 46 -16.33 -0.01 -7.96
CA PHE A 46 -17.75 -0.33 -8.06
C PHE A 46 -17.93 -1.84 -8.01
N LYS A 47 -18.74 -2.35 -7.06
CA LYS A 47 -18.97 -3.79 -6.86
C LYS A 47 -17.66 -4.60 -6.83
N ARG A 48 -16.67 -4.14 -6.07
CA ARG A 48 -15.31 -4.73 -5.96
C ARG A 48 -14.49 -4.78 -7.26
N ARG A 49 -14.93 -4.08 -8.31
CA ARG A 49 -14.13 -3.88 -9.53
C ARG A 49 -13.44 -2.54 -9.44
N TYR A 50 -12.12 -2.56 -9.54
CA TYR A 50 -11.31 -1.34 -9.51
C TYR A 50 -11.05 -0.87 -10.93
N LYS A 51 -11.08 0.44 -11.12
CA LYS A 51 -10.64 1.08 -12.36
C LYS A 51 -9.61 2.14 -12.02
N ILE A 52 -8.49 2.11 -12.75
CA ILE A 52 -7.37 3.04 -12.58
C ILE A 52 -7.29 3.90 -13.84
N SER A 53 -7.24 5.21 -13.66
CA SER A 53 -7.07 6.19 -14.72
C SER A 53 -5.87 7.08 -14.41
N PHE A 54 -4.99 7.28 -15.40
CA PHE A 54 -3.81 8.14 -15.28
C PHE A 54 -4.06 9.54 -15.87
N GLY A 55 -5.33 9.97 -15.92
CA GLY A 55 -5.74 11.24 -16.52
C GLY A 55 -5.71 11.29 -18.05
N LYS A 56 -5.13 10.28 -18.72
CA LYS A 56 -5.12 10.13 -20.18
C LYS A 56 -5.56 8.72 -20.60
N GLY A 57 -6.35 8.65 -21.66
CA GLY A 57 -6.82 7.39 -22.25
C GLY A 57 -7.94 6.71 -21.46
N ARG A 58 -8.21 5.45 -21.83
CA ARG A 58 -9.28 4.65 -21.23
C ARG A 58 -8.85 4.12 -19.85
N PRO A 59 -9.69 4.25 -18.80
CA PRO A 59 -9.41 3.63 -17.51
C PRO A 59 -9.23 2.12 -17.64
N LYS A 60 -8.19 1.59 -16.99
CA LYS A 60 -7.88 0.16 -16.96
C LYS A 60 -8.65 -0.52 -15.83
N ILE A 61 -9.23 -1.68 -16.11
CA ILE A 61 -9.80 -2.54 -15.07
C ILE A 61 -8.64 -3.21 -14.34
N ALA A 62 -8.72 -3.22 -13.02
CA ALA A 62 -7.67 -3.72 -12.15
C ALA A 62 -8.25 -4.43 -10.93
N THR A 63 -7.39 -5.17 -10.23
CA THR A 63 -7.66 -5.75 -8.91
C THR A 63 -7.19 -4.80 -7.80
N TRP A 64 -7.55 -5.10 -6.55
CA TRP A 64 -7.02 -4.34 -5.41
C TRP A 64 -5.50 -4.50 -5.28
N HIS A 65 -4.97 -5.69 -5.61
CA HIS A 65 -3.54 -5.94 -5.58
C HIS A 65 -2.79 -5.04 -6.56
N ASP A 66 -3.32 -4.85 -7.77
CA ASP A 66 -2.71 -3.95 -8.77
C ASP A 66 -2.70 -2.50 -8.29
N VAL A 67 -3.78 -2.05 -7.61
CA VAL A 67 -3.83 -0.71 -7.00
C VAL A 67 -2.73 -0.54 -5.95
N LEU A 68 -2.56 -1.55 -5.09
CA LEU A 68 -1.52 -1.55 -4.05
C LEU A 68 -0.11 -1.62 -4.66
N SER A 69 0.10 -2.36 -5.74
CA SER A 69 1.39 -2.40 -6.43
C SER A 69 1.78 -1.02 -6.96
N ILE A 70 0.85 -0.32 -7.62
CA ILE A 70 1.09 1.04 -8.11
C ILE A 70 1.36 2.01 -6.95
N LEU A 71 0.58 1.90 -5.87
CA LEU A 71 0.81 2.68 -4.66
C LEU A 71 2.23 2.45 -4.11
N ASP A 72 2.67 1.20 -4.02
CA ASP A 72 3.97 0.85 -3.44
C ASP A 72 5.15 1.27 -4.31
N ASP A 73 5.00 1.22 -5.63
CA ASP A 73 6.02 1.73 -6.55
C ASP A 73 6.22 3.25 -6.34
N ILE A 74 5.13 3.99 -6.16
CA ILE A 74 5.17 5.44 -5.86
C ILE A 74 5.73 5.69 -4.45
N ARG A 75 5.25 4.95 -3.45
CA ARG A 75 5.74 5.11 -2.07
C ARG A 75 7.24 4.85 -2.01
N THR A 76 7.72 3.78 -2.64
CA THR A 76 9.14 3.44 -2.69
C THR A 76 9.95 4.52 -3.40
N SER A 77 9.46 5.07 -4.52
CA SER A 77 10.17 6.14 -5.24
C SER A 77 10.22 7.47 -4.47
N GLU A 78 9.28 7.69 -3.56
CA GLU A 78 9.23 8.84 -2.64
C GLU A 78 9.92 8.59 -1.30
N GLY A 79 10.55 7.43 -1.10
CA GLY A 79 11.23 7.08 0.15
C GLY A 79 10.29 6.67 1.29
N LEU A 80 9.01 6.40 1.01
CA LEU A 80 8.00 5.95 1.95
C LEU A 80 7.96 4.41 2.02
N GLU A 81 7.67 3.85 3.20
CA GLU A 81 7.53 2.39 3.35
C GLU A 81 6.36 1.83 2.52
N PRO A 82 6.55 0.77 1.72
CA PRO A 82 5.46 0.14 0.97
C PRO A 82 4.46 -0.57 1.89
N LEU A 83 3.23 -0.76 1.41
CA LEU A 83 2.18 -1.46 2.13
C LEU A 83 2.23 -2.97 1.92
N LEU A 84 2.49 -3.43 0.71
CA LEU A 84 2.72 -4.84 0.47
C LEU A 84 4.07 -5.21 1.05
N GLN A 85 4.05 -6.23 1.90
CA GLN A 85 5.28 -6.84 2.36
C GLN A 85 5.86 -7.59 1.16
N LYS A 86 6.90 -7.02 0.52
CA LYS A 86 7.69 -7.77 -0.45
C LYS A 86 8.38 -8.86 0.36
N HIS A 87 7.97 -10.12 0.18
CA HIS A 87 8.76 -11.24 0.67
C HIS A 87 10.15 -11.07 0.09
N ALA A 88 11.18 -10.98 0.93
CA ALA A 88 12.56 -11.03 0.48
C ALA A 88 12.71 -12.34 -0.32
N ALA A 89 13.09 -12.21 -1.59
CA ALA A 89 13.39 -13.34 -2.47
C ALA A 89 14.59 -14.13 -1.94
#